data_AF-A0A397VHZ2-F1
#
_entry.id   AF-A0A397VHZ2-F1
#
_cell.length_a   1.000
_cell.length_b   1.000
_cell.length_c   1.000
_cell.angle_alpha   90.00
_cell.angle_beta   90.00
_cell.angle_gamma   90.00
#
_symmetry.space_group_name_H-M   'P 1'
#
loop_
_entity.id
_entity.type
_entity.pdbx_description
1 polymer ?
#
loop_
_entity_poly.entity_id
_entity_poly.type
_entity_poly.pdbx_seq_one_letter_code
_entity_poly.pdbx_strand_id
1 'polypeptide(L)'
;MCSVGGCYYYGRGVDQDYNQAFEYYKKSANIGGSNSAMYNVAGCYRNGIGTKRDIQSANHWFKKRRNLLKTNKSPDHISSELKRILDDEKFKLSWIDYKEFKINKEYGKGGFSTVYWASWFDRINNRWKDVALKVIHNSNENEQEFIQELKNFCEIGYENPSFLNCHGVSRNNDGDYIIVMGIAPKGSLRQNLVEVSQLEWKDKLNILI
;
A
#
# COMPACT_ATOMS: atom_id res chain seq x y z
N MET A 1 -15.62 -9.24 -20.20
CA MET A 1 -16.58 -8.12 -20.08
C MET A 1 -15.91 -6.80 -19.75
N CYS A 2 -15.01 -6.71 -18.75
CA CYS A 2 -14.24 -5.49 -18.49
C CYS A 2 -13.51 -4.94 -19.75
N SER A 3 -12.91 -5.81 -20.56
CA SER A 3 -12.26 -5.41 -21.82
C SER A 3 -13.22 -4.80 -22.84
N VAL A 4 -14.49 -5.24 -22.88
CA VAL A 4 -15.53 -4.67 -23.76
C VAL A 4 -15.88 -3.25 -23.32
N GLY A 5 -15.99 -3.01 -22.01
CA GLY A 5 -16.12 -1.65 -21.48
C GLY A 5 -14.95 -0.76 -21.89
N GLY A 6 -13.73 -1.31 -21.93
CA GLY A 6 -12.55 -0.63 -22.45
C GLY A 6 -12.66 -0.26 -23.93
N CYS A 7 -13.22 -1.12 -24.76
CA CYS A 7 -13.42 -0.82 -26.19
C CYS A 7 -14.34 0.39 -26.38
N TYR A 8 -15.49 0.43 -25.70
CA TYR A 8 -16.39 1.58 -25.74
C TYR A 8 -15.77 2.83 -25.11
N TYR A 9 -14.98 2.69 -24.05
CA TYR A 9 -14.32 3.82 -23.40
C TYR A 9 -13.26 4.49 -24.29
N TYR A 10 -12.51 3.71 -25.06
CA TYR A 10 -11.41 4.20 -25.90
C TYR A 10 -11.75 4.25 -27.41
N GLY A 11 -12.96 3.86 -27.81
CA GLY A 11 -13.33 3.75 -29.23
C GLY A 11 -12.56 2.69 -30.01
N ARG A 12 -12.19 1.56 -29.39
CA ARG A 12 -11.38 0.51 -30.03
C ARG A 12 -12.26 -0.50 -30.75
N GLY A 13 -12.36 -0.37 -32.07
CA GLY A 13 -13.16 -1.26 -32.91
C GLY A 13 -14.68 -1.09 -32.77
N VAL A 14 -15.11 -0.09 -32.00
CA VAL A 14 -16.50 0.38 -31.83
C VAL A 14 -16.45 1.89 -31.62
N ASP A 15 -17.55 2.59 -31.89
CA ASP A 15 -17.65 4.02 -31.57
C ASP A 15 -17.53 4.25 -30.06
N GLN A 16 -16.89 5.36 -29.69
CA GLN A 16 -16.68 5.70 -28.29
C GLN A 16 -18.02 6.04 -27.62
N ASP A 17 -18.36 5.30 -26.56
CA ASP A 17 -19.58 5.51 -25.79
C ASP A 17 -19.30 5.26 -24.30
N TYR A 18 -19.24 6.34 -23.53
CA TYR A 18 -18.99 6.26 -22.10
C TYR A 18 -20.14 5.61 -21.31
N ASN A 19 -21.40 5.77 -21.74
CA ASN A 19 -22.54 5.17 -21.07
C ASN A 19 -22.49 3.65 -21.24
N GLN A 20 -22.23 3.19 -22.47
CA GLN A 20 -22.08 1.77 -22.75
C GLN A 20 -20.85 1.19 -22.03
N ALA A 21 -19.74 1.92 -21.98
CA ALA A 21 -18.57 1.54 -21.21
C ALA A 21 -18.89 1.32 -19.72
N PHE A 22 -19.58 2.28 -19.11
CA PHE A 22 -20.01 2.21 -17.71
C PHE A 22 -20.90 0.99 -17.43
N GLU A 23 -21.90 0.73 -18.29
CA GLU A 23 -22.79 -0.42 -18.14
C GLU A 23 -22.04 -1.76 -18.20
N TYR A 24 -21.10 -1.91 -19.13
CA TYR A 24 -20.26 -3.12 -19.19
C TYR A 24 -19.33 -3.26 -17.98
N TYR A 25 -18.72 -2.17 -17.51
CA TYR A 25 -17.92 -2.18 -16.28
C TYR A 25 -18.77 -2.59 -15.07
N LYS A 26 -19.99 -2.03 -14.92
CA LYS A 26 -20.90 -2.31 -13.81
C LYS A 26 -21.39 -3.76 -13.83
N LYS A 27 -21.78 -4.28 -15.00
CA LYS A 27 -22.11 -5.70 -15.20
C LYS A 27 -20.93 -6.59 -14.79
N SER A 28 -19.73 -6.27 -15.27
CA SER A 28 -18.52 -7.04 -14.94
C SER A 28 -18.14 -6.97 -13.46
N ALA A 29 -18.39 -5.85 -12.78
CA ALA A 29 -18.12 -5.68 -11.36
C ALA A 29 -19.13 -6.43 -10.48
N ASN A 30 -20.39 -6.55 -10.92
CA ASN A 30 -21.46 -7.27 -10.21
C ASN A 30 -21.33 -8.80 -10.28
N ILE A 31 -20.77 -9.34 -11.37
CA ILE A 31 -20.53 -10.79 -11.53
C ILE A 31 -19.42 -11.31 -10.58
N GLY A 32 -18.71 -10.40 -9.89
CA GLY A 32 -17.94 -10.75 -8.69
C GLY A 32 -16.46 -11.09 -8.89
N GLY A 33 -15.89 -10.89 -10.10
CA GLY A 33 -14.54 -11.41 -10.40
C GLY A 33 -13.48 -10.41 -10.86
N SER A 34 -13.81 -9.14 -11.14
CA SER A 34 -12.83 -8.23 -11.76
C SER A 34 -12.52 -7.00 -10.89
N ASN A 35 -11.34 -7.04 -10.26
CA ASN A 35 -10.72 -5.91 -9.57
C ASN A 35 -10.69 -4.64 -10.46
N SER A 36 -10.33 -4.81 -11.74
CA SER A 36 -10.27 -3.73 -12.72
C SER A 36 -11.65 -3.16 -13.04
N ALA A 37 -12.68 -4.01 -13.13
CA ALA A 37 -14.05 -3.53 -13.35
C ALA A 37 -14.55 -2.68 -12.17
N MET A 38 -14.34 -3.14 -10.93
CA MET A 38 -14.71 -2.36 -9.74
C MET A 38 -13.97 -1.01 -9.68
N TYR A 39 -12.69 -0.98 -10.07
CA TYR A 39 -11.92 0.27 -10.19
C TYR A 39 -12.51 1.22 -11.22
N ASN A 40 -12.84 0.71 -12.42
CA ASN A 40 -13.40 1.51 -13.49
C ASN A 40 -14.79 2.06 -13.13
N VAL A 41 -15.66 1.26 -12.49
CA VAL A 41 -16.96 1.72 -11.98
C VAL A 41 -16.78 2.84 -10.96
N ALA A 42 -15.86 2.68 -10.01
CA ALA A 42 -15.55 3.71 -9.02
C ALA A 42 -15.02 5.00 -9.67
N GLY A 43 -14.17 4.88 -10.70
CA GLY A 43 -13.68 6.00 -11.51
C GLY A 43 -14.79 6.72 -12.28
N CYS A 44 -15.69 5.98 -12.91
CA CYS A 44 -16.86 6.51 -13.61
C CYS A 44 -17.75 7.35 -12.67
N TYR A 45 -18.08 6.83 -11.49
CA TYR A 45 -18.84 7.57 -10.49
C TYR A 45 -18.09 8.79 -9.95
N ARG A 46 -16.78 8.67 -9.70
CA ARG A 46 -15.97 9.78 -9.18
C ARG A 46 -15.90 10.96 -10.15
N ASN A 47 -15.78 10.66 -11.44
CA ASN A 47 -15.55 11.64 -12.50
C ASN A 47 -16.81 11.99 -13.31
N GLY A 48 -17.92 11.28 -13.10
CA GLY A 48 -19.15 11.46 -13.90
C GLY A 48 -19.02 10.98 -15.34
N ILE A 49 -18.26 9.90 -15.59
CA ILE A 49 -18.04 9.37 -16.94
C ILE A 49 -19.05 8.24 -17.20
N GLY A 50 -19.92 8.41 -18.20
CA GLY A 50 -20.95 7.43 -18.54
C GLY A 50 -22.08 7.31 -17.51
N THR A 51 -22.06 8.16 -16.49
CA THR A 51 -23.03 8.22 -15.38
C THR A 51 -22.93 9.58 -14.69
N LYS A 52 -23.89 9.91 -13.81
CA LYS A 52 -23.80 11.11 -12.99
C LYS A 52 -22.70 10.96 -11.94
N ARG A 53 -21.99 12.05 -11.65
CA ARG A 53 -20.98 12.07 -10.59
C ARG A 53 -21.62 11.76 -9.24
N ASP A 54 -21.07 10.76 -8.54
CA ASP A 54 -21.53 10.32 -7.22
C ASP A 54 -20.32 9.80 -6.41
N ILE A 55 -19.90 10.60 -5.43
CA ILE A 55 -18.75 10.28 -4.59
C ILE A 55 -19.07 9.14 -3.62
N GLN A 56 -20.32 9.00 -3.15
CA GLN A 56 -20.70 7.95 -2.22
C GLN A 56 -20.65 6.59 -2.91
N SER A 57 -21.22 6.49 -4.12
CA SER A 57 -21.10 5.29 -4.95
C SER A 57 -19.66 4.96 -5.29
N ALA A 58 -18.84 5.96 -5.67
CA ALA A 58 -17.41 5.74 -5.91
C ALA A 58 -16.69 5.15 -4.69
N ASN A 59 -16.91 5.72 -3.50
CA ASN A 59 -16.32 5.24 -2.26
C ASN A 59 -16.79 3.83 -1.89
N HIS A 60 -18.07 3.52 -2.10
CA HIS A 60 -18.62 2.17 -1.92
C HIS A 60 -17.88 1.15 -2.78
N TRP A 61 -17.72 1.43 -4.08
CA TRP A 61 -17.02 0.53 -5.01
C TRP A 61 -15.53 0.40 -4.70
N PHE A 62 -14.85 1.49 -4.32
CA PHE A 62 -13.47 1.41 -3.84
C PHE A 62 -13.32 0.58 -2.56
N LYS A 63 -14.25 0.72 -1.59
CA LYS A 63 -14.26 -0.08 -0.37
C LYS A 63 -14.49 -1.56 -0.68
N LYS A 64 -15.48 -1.88 -1.52
CA LYS A 64 -15.78 -3.25 -1.96
C LYS A 64 -14.56 -3.89 -2.66
N ARG A 65 -13.93 -3.16 -3.59
CA ARG A 65 -12.70 -3.56 -4.27
C ARG A 65 -11.56 -3.83 -3.29
N ARG A 66 -11.33 -2.91 -2.35
CA ARG A 66 -10.28 -3.05 -1.33
C ARG A 66 -10.50 -4.28 -0.49
N ASN A 67 -11.73 -4.56 -0.06
CA ASN A 67 -12.05 -5.75 0.74
C ASN A 67 -11.79 -7.05 -0.05
N LEU A 68 -12.08 -7.06 -1.35
CA LEU A 68 -11.77 -8.20 -2.22
C LEU A 68 -10.26 -8.39 -2.43
N LEU A 69 -9.48 -7.31 -2.42
CA LEU A 69 -8.00 -7.40 -2.49
C LEU A 69 -7.35 -7.71 -1.14
N LYS A 70 -7.99 -7.33 -0.04
CA LYS A 70 -7.59 -7.69 1.33
C LYS A 70 -7.79 -9.18 1.64
N THR A 71 -8.29 -10.00 0.71
CA THR A 71 -8.44 -11.45 0.93
C THR A 71 -7.13 -12.23 0.95
N ASN A 72 -5.97 -11.57 0.98
CA ASN A 72 -4.86 -12.08 1.80
C ASN A 72 -5.34 -12.01 3.26
N LYS A 73 -6.22 -12.93 3.67
CA LYS A 73 -6.59 -13.12 5.08
C LYS A 73 -5.28 -13.07 5.86
N SER A 74 -5.25 -12.25 6.92
CA SER A 74 -4.24 -12.38 7.97
C SER A 74 -4.01 -13.88 8.19
N PRO A 75 -2.79 -14.39 7.97
CA PRO A 75 -2.58 -15.82 7.92
C PRO A 75 -3.12 -16.46 9.19
N ASP A 76 -3.73 -17.64 9.09
CA ASP A 76 -4.32 -18.31 10.26
C ASP A 76 -3.29 -18.58 11.38
N HIS A 77 -1.99 -18.45 11.06
CA HIS A 77 -0.86 -18.65 11.95
C HIS A 77 -0.32 -17.38 12.64
N ILE A 78 -0.93 -16.20 12.46
CA ILE A 78 -0.50 -14.99 13.19
C ILE A 78 -1.22 -14.86 14.53
N SER A 79 -0.59 -14.23 15.52
CA SER A 79 -1.23 -14.03 16.82
C SER A 79 -2.48 -13.15 16.74
N SER A 80 -3.38 -13.36 17.70
CA SER A 80 -4.60 -12.57 17.84
C SER A 80 -4.30 -11.07 18.03
N GLU A 81 -3.17 -10.74 18.63
CA GLU A 81 -2.72 -9.37 18.82
C GLU A 81 -2.28 -8.72 17.51
N LEU A 82 -1.41 -9.37 16.73
CA LEU A 82 -1.00 -8.85 15.42
C LEU A 82 -2.20 -8.71 14.49
N LYS A 83 -3.12 -9.68 14.53
CA LYS A 83 -4.37 -9.62 13.77
C LYS A 83 -5.20 -8.37 14.10
N ARG A 84 -5.35 -8.03 15.39
CA ARG A 84 -6.07 -6.81 15.81
C ARG A 84 -5.43 -5.53 15.26
N ILE A 85 -4.10 -5.47 15.21
CA ILE A 85 -3.37 -4.30 14.67
C ILE A 85 -3.57 -4.19 13.16
N LEU A 86 -3.55 -5.31 12.43
CA LEU A 86 -3.79 -5.34 10.98
C LEU A 86 -5.24 -4.97 10.62
N ASP A 87 -6.19 -5.37 11.45
CA ASP A 87 -7.62 -5.10 11.26
C ASP A 87 -8.01 -3.68 11.72
N ASP A 88 -7.12 -2.95 12.41
CA ASP A 88 -7.37 -1.59 12.86
C ASP A 88 -7.53 -0.61 11.68
N GLU A 89 -8.73 -0.04 11.54
CA GLU A 89 -9.03 0.94 10.50
C GLU A 89 -8.19 2.23 10.63
N LYS A 90 -7.61 2.50 11.80
CA LYS A 90 -6.71 3.64 12.07
C LYS A 90 -5.46 3.55 11.20
N PHE A 91 -4.76 2.41 11.22
CA PHE A 91 -3.45 2.27 10.57
C PHE A 91 -3.53 1.79 9.12
N LYS A 92 -4.67 1.21 8.70
CA LYS A 92 -4.91 0.75 7.32
C LYS A 92 -3.81 -0.19 6.80
N LEU A 93 -3.27 -1.05 7.68
CA LEU A 93 -2.21 -1.99 7.35
C LEU A 93 -2.74 -3.13 6.48
N SER A 94 -1.82 -3.81 5.79
CA SER A 94 -2.09 -5.00 5.00
C SER A 94 -1.08 -6.09 5.29
N TRP A 95 -1.51 -7.35 5.27
CA TRP A 95 -0.58 -8.47 5.18
C TRP A 95 -0.12 -8.63 3.73
N ILE A 96 1.20 -8.64 3.51
CA ILE A 96 1.81 -8.74 2.19
C ILE A 96 2.64 -10.02 2.14
N ASP A 97 2.38 -10.89 1.16
CA ASP A 97 3.18 -12.10 0.98
C ASP A 97 4.60 -11.70 0.55
N TYR A 98 5.61 -12.28 1.21
CA TYR A 98 7.01 -11.98 0.97
C TYR A 98 7.42 -12.21 -0.49
N LYS A 99 6.77 -13.15 -1.19
CA LYS A 99 7.00 -13.45 -2.60
C LYS A 99 6.54 -12.33 -3.54
N GLU A 100 5.72 -11.38 -3.07
CA GLU A 100 5.29 -10.22 -3.86
C GLU A 100 6.38 -9.15 -3.95
N PHE A 101 7.45 -9.24 -3.17
CA PHE A 101 8.56 -8.29 -3.20
C PHE A 101 9.63 -8.70 -4.22
N LYS A 102 10.06 -7.74 -5.03
CA LYS A 102 11.30 -7.82 -5.78
C LYS A 102 12.39 -7.11 -4.98
N ILE A 103 13.20 -7.87 -4.25
CA ILE A 103 14.29 -7.32 -3.43
C ILE A 103 15.41 -6.83 -4.35
N ASN A 104 15.80 -5.56 -4.20
CA ASN A 104 16.82 -4.92 -5.03
C ASN A 104 18.20 -4.99 -4.38
N LYS A 105 18.32 -4.53 -3.12
CA LYS A 105 19.59 -4.55 -2.38
C LYS A 105 19.37 -4.45 -0.87
N GLU A 106 20.36 -4.91 -0.10
CA GLU A 106 20.50 -4.54 1.30
C GLU A 106 20.85 -3.05 1.40
N TYR A 107 20.14 -2.34 2.27
CA TYR A 107 20.37 -0.92 2.52
C TYR A 107 21.21 -0.69 3.77
N GLY A 108 21.02 -1.54 4.79
CA GLY A 108 21.86 -1.53 5.98
C GLY A 108 21.47 -2.62 6.97
N LYS A 109 22.46 -3.05 7.77
CA LYS A 109 22.31 -4.10 8.78
C LYS A 109 22.80 -3.60 10.13
N GLY A 110 21.94 -3.73 11.14
CA GLY A 110 22.26 -3.52 12.54
C GLY A 110 22.27 -4.84 13.31
N GLY A 111 22.45 -4.76 14.63
CA GLY A 111 22.40 -5.95 15.50
C GLY A 111 21.02 -6.63 15.51
N PHE A 112 19.94 -5.83 15.48
CA PHE A 112 18.57 -6.31 15.69
C PHE A 112 17.72 -6.36 14.41
N SER A 113 18.16 -5.71 13.34
CA SER A 113 17.40 -5.68 12.09
C SER A 113 18.28 -5.49 10.86
N THR A 114 17.76 -5.95 9.73
CA THR A 114 18.31 -5.68 8.40
C THR A 114 17.26 -4.98 7.55
N VAL A 115 17.65 -3.91 6.87
CA VAL A 115 16.77 -3.13 6.00
C VAL A 115 17.14 -3.39 4.55
N TYR A 116 16.16 -3.80 3.75
CA TYR A 116 16.30 -3.97 2.31
C TYR A 116 15.50 -2.92 1.54
N TRP A 117 15.97 -2.56 0.36
CA TRP A 117 15.16 -1.89 -0.63
C TRP A 117 14.51 -2.94 -1.54
N ALA A 118 13.19 -2.85 -1.70
CA ALA A 118 12.43 -3.70 -2.60
C ALA A 118 11.40 -2.90 -3.40
N SER A 119 11.00 -3.43 -4.55
CA SER A 119 9.83 -2.98 -5.29
C SER A 119 8.64 -3.91 -5.04
N TRP A 120 7.46 -3.32 -4.82
CA TRP A 120 6.21 -4.02 -4.55
C TRP A 120 5.08 -3.47 -5.44
N PHE A 121 4.27 -4.35 -6.01
CA PHE A 121 3.07 -3.95 -6.73
C PHE A 121 1.87 -3.85 -5.79
N ASP A 122 1.51 -2.62 -5.43
CA ASP A 122 0.35 -2.33 -4.60
C ASP A 122 -0.92 -2.58 -5.44
N ARG A 123 -1.52 -3.77 -5.27
CA ARG A 123 -2.73 -4.18 -6.00
C ARG A 123 -3.94 -3.29 -5.67
N ILE A 124 -3.98 -2.70 -4.47
CA ILE A 124 -5.06 -1.81 -4.03
C ILE A 124 -5.00 -0.51 -4.83
N ASN A 125 -3.82 0.07 -4.95
CA ASN A 125 -3.62 1.33 -5.67
C ASN A 125 -3.21 1.14 -7.15
N ASN A 126 -3.06 -0.10 -7.60
CA ASN A 126 -2.66 -0.49 -8.96
C ASN A 126 -1.38 0.24 -9.43
N ARG A 127 -0.35 0.27 -8.58
CA ARG A 127 0.92 0.95 -8.86
C ARG A 127 2.11 0.23 -8.26
N TRP A 128 3.26 0.33 -8.91
CA TRP A 128 4.53 -0.04 -8.31
C TRP A 128 4.91 0.97 -7.22
N LYS A 129 5.45 0.46 -6.12
CA LYS A 129 6.01 1.23 -5.01
C LYS A 129 7.40 0.71 -4.70
N ASP A 130 8.32 1.64 -4.47
CA ASP A 130 9.56 1.33 -3.78
C ASP A 130 9.31 1.41 -2.27
N VAL A 131 9.74 0.36 -1.58
CA VAL A 131 9.53 0.18 -0.14
C VAL A 131 10.84 -0.21 0.54
N ALA A 132 10.95 0.14 1.81
CA ALA A 132 11.96 -0.42 2.69
C ALA A 132 11.35 -1.59 3.47
N LEU A 133 12.05 -2.73 3.46
CA LEU A 133 11.69 -3.92 4.22
C LEU A 133 12.60 -4.00 5.43
N LYS A 134 12.07 -3.69 6.61
CA LYS A 134 12.82 -3.84 7.87
C LYS A 134 12.54 -5.21 8.46
N VAL A 135 13.49 -6.12 8.31
CA VAL A 135 13.44 -7.48 8.88
C VAL A 135 13.93 -7.41 10.31
N ILE A 136 13.11 -7.85 11.27
CA ILE A 136 13.47 -7.93 12.69
C ILE A 136 14.03 -9.32 12.96
N HIS A 137 15.30 -9.40 13.38
CA HIS A 137 15.98 -10.67 13.61
C HIS A 137 15.33 -11.44 14.77
N ASN A 138 15.21 -12.76 14.64
CA ASN A 138 14.66 -13.67 15.66
C ASN A 138 13.24 -13.31 16.12
N SER A 139 12.48 -12.60 15.28
CA SER A 139 11.10 -12.20 15.62
C SER A 139 10.13 -13.38 15.50
N ASN A 140 10.55 -14.47 14.88
CA ASN A 140 9.89 -15.78 14.96
C ASN A 140 9.91 -16.37 16.39
N GLU A 141 10.94 -16.08 17.18
CA GLU A 141 11.11 -16.55 18.56
C GLU A 141 10.52 -15.55 19.56
N ASN A 142 10.55 -14.25 19.25
CA ASN A 142 9.99 -13.20 20.10
C ASN A 142 9.10 -12.21 19.32
N GLU A 143 7.86 -12.60 19.07
CA GLU A 143 6.88 -11.77 18.33
C GLU A 143 6.53 -10.46 19.06
N GLN A 144 6.65 -10.43 20.40
CA GLN A 144 6.24 -9.27 21.19
C GLN A 144 7.12 -8.04 20.94
N GLU A 145 8.42 -8.22 20.73
CA GLU A 145 9.31 -7.11 20.33
C GLU A 145 8.91 -6.53 18.97
N PHE A 146 8.58 -7.39 18.02
CA PHE A 146 8.08 -6.97 16.71
C PHE A 146 6.75 -6.21 16.82
N ILE A 147 5.79 -6.73 17.58
CA ILE A 147 4.49 -6.08 17.79
C ILE A 147 4.66 -4.70 18.43
N GLN A 148 5.51 -4.59 19.46
CA GLN A 148 5.75 -3.32 20.13
C GLN A 148 6.40 -2.30 19.18
N GLU A 149 7.38 -2.74 18.38
CA GLU A 149 8.02 -1.88 17.39
C GLU A 149 7.03 -1.42 16.31
N LEU A 150 6.20 -2.33 15.79
CA LEU A 150 5.16 -2.01 14.82
C LEU A 150 4.16 -0.98 15.36
N LYS A 151 3.66 -1.18 16.58
CA LYS A 151 2.74 -0.23 17.23
C LYS A 151 3.37 1.16 17.35
N ASN A 152 4.58 1.24 17.89
CA ASN A 152 5.29 2.50 18.07
C ASN A 152 5.47 3.22 16.73
N PHE A 153 5.90 2.49 15.70
CA PHE A 153 6.09 3.05 14.37
C PHE A 153 4.78 3.59 13.77
N CYS A 154 3.69 2.82 13.91
CA CYS A 154 2.37 3.20 13.42
C CYS A 154 1.78 4.41 14.15
N GLU A 155 1.96 4.51 15.47
CA GLU A 155 1.52 5.67 16.26
C GLU A 155 2.27 6.94 15.86
N ILE A 156 3.61 6.89 15.74
CA ILE A 156 4.41 8.03 15.30
C ILE A 156 3.98 8.47 13.88
N GLY A 157 3.77 7.53 12.97
CA GLY A 157 3.30 7.82 11.62
C GLY A 157 1.90 8.40 11.55
N TYR A 158 1.05 8.11 12.54
CA TYR A 158 -0.29 8.68 12.64
C TYR A 158 -0.25 10.12 13.17
N GLU A 159 0.60 10.41 14.16
CA GLU A 159 0.75 11.74 14.74
C GLU A 159 1.52 12.71 13.83
N ASN A 160 2.51 12.20 13.07
CA ASN A 160 3.36 13.03 12.22
C ASN A 160 3.29 12.62 10.74
N PRO A 161 2.60 13.39 9.87
CA PRO A 161 2.46 13.08 8.45
C PRO A 161 3.77 13.05 7.65
N SER A 162 4.83 13.68 8.17
CA SER A 162 6.17 13.69 7.56
C SER A 162 6.95 12.41 7.85
N PHE A 163 6.49 11.59 8.80
CA PHE A 163 7.10 10.31 9.12
C PHE A 163 6.83 9.26 8.02
N LEU A 164 7.70 8.26 7.92
CA LEU A 164 7.58 7.22 6.90
C LEU A 164 6.30 6.41 7.14
N ASN A 165 5.46 6.33 6.10
CA ASN A 165 4.22 5.55 6.17
C ASN A 165 4.51 4.05 6.31
N CYS A 166 3.80 3.38 7.22
CA CYS A 166 3.72 1.92 7.26
C CYS A 166 2.69 1.44 6.23
N HIS A 167 3.09 0.51 5.36
CA HIS A 167 2.20 -0.09 4.37
C HIS A 167 1.63 -1.42 4.83
N GLY A 168 2.31 -2.10 5.75
CA GLY A 168 1.88 -3.40 6.20
C GLY A 168 2.97 -4.22 6.86
N VAL A 169 2.66 -5.49 7.00
CA VAL A 169 3.52 -6.51 7.60
C VAL A 169 3.72 -7.64 6.61
N SER A 170 4.91 -8.22 6.62
CA SER A 170 5.23 -9.45 5.91
C SER A 170 6.01 -10.40 6.82
N ARG A 171 6.31 -11.60 6.32
CA ARG A 171 7.10 -12.61 7.00
C ARG A 171 7.99 -13.32 6.00
N ASN A 172 9.30 -13.33 6.23
CA ASN A 172 10.25 -13.97 5.32
C ASN A 172 10.18 -15.51 5.41
N ASN A 173 11.02 -16.18 4.60
CA ASN A 173 11.10 -17.64 4.58
C ASN A 173 11.68 -18.24 5.87
N ASP A 174 12.46 -17.47 6.64
CA ASP A 174 13.04 -17.88 7.93
C ASP A 174 12.04 -17.73 9.10
N GLY A 175 10.88 -17.14 8.81
CA GLY A 175 9.82 -16.89 9.78
C GLY A 175 9.93 -15.54 10.50
N ASP A 176 10.93 -14.73 10.20
CA ASP A 176 11.07 -13.39 10.75
C ASP A 176 10.05 -12.43 10.14
N TYR A 177 9.47 -11.61 11.00
CA TYR A 177 8.55 -10.56 10.64
C TYR A 177 9.26 -9.35 10.04
N ILE A 178 8.55 -8.71 9.12
CA ILE A 178 9.02 -7.57 8.34
C ILE A 178 8.03 -6.42 8.48
N ILE A 179 8.53 -5.24 8.84
CA ILE A 179 7.78 -3.99 8.71
C ILE A 179 8.01 -3.44 7.30
N VAL A 180 6.92 -3.26 6.55
CA VAL A 180 6.95 -2.73 5.17
C VAL A 180 6.65 -1.24 5.22
N MET A 181 7.65 -0.40 4.94
CA MET A 181 7.54 1.05 5.10
C MET A 181 7.92 1.82 3.83
N GLY A 182 7.51 3.09 3.76
CA GLY A 182 7.95 4.02 2.73
C GLY A 182 9.46 4.20 2.73
N ILE A 183 10.03 4.53 1.57
CA ILE A 183 11.47 4.79 1.44
C ILE A 183 11.78 6.28 1.61
N ALA A 184 12.86 6.58 2.31
CA ALA A 184 13.51 7.88 2.25
C ALA A 184 14.56 7.83 1.12
N PRO A 185 14.29 8.40 -0.07
CA PRO A 185 15.14 8.20 -1.25
C PRO A 185 16.55 8.76 -1.07
N LYS A 186 16.70 9.82 -0.26
CA LYS A 186 18.01 10.38 0.09
C LYS A 186 18.72 9.60 1.19
N GLY A 187 18.08 8.63 1.84
CA GLY A 187 18.66 7.90 2.97
C GLY A 187 18.58 8.64 4.29
N SER A 188 19.50 8.32 5.20
CA SER A 188 19.49 8.88 6.56
C SER A 188 20.00 10.32 6.61
N LEU A 189 19.53 11.11 7.58
CA LEU A 189 20.06 12.45 7.83
C LEU A 189 21.58 12.44 8.02
N ARG A 190 22.12 11.43 8.73
CA ARG A 190 23.56 11.27 8.98
C ARG A 190 24.37 11.18 7.68
N GLN A 191 23.89 10.43 6.69
CA GLN A 191 24.56 10.30 5.38
C GLN A 191 24.51 11.61 4.60
N ASN A 192 23.51 12.46 4.85
CA ASN A 192 23.28 13.70 4.12
C ASN A 192 23.70 14.95 4.91
N LEU A 193 24.41 14.80 6.04
CA LEU A 193 24.80 15.95 6.87
C LEU A 193 25.57 17.00 6.10
N VAL A 194 26.41 16.60 5.14
CA VAL A 194 27.16 17.52 4.27
C VAL A 194 26.22 18.32 3.37
N GLU A 195 25.29 17.67 2.67
CA GLU A 195 24.28 18.37 1.85
C GLU A 195 23.43 19.31 2.71
N VAL A 196 22.99 18.84 3.88
CA VAL A 196 22.18 19.63 4.81
C VAL A 196 22.95 20.83 5.35
N SER A 197 24.27 20.72 5.56
CA SER A 197 25.10 21.84 6.01
C SER A 197 25.14 23.00 5.00
N GLN A 198 24.96 22.69 3.71
CA GLN A 198 24.98 23.65 2.61
C GLN A 198 23.62 24.32 2.36
N LEU A 199 22.54 23.87 3.01
CA LEU A 199 21.22 24.48 2.89
C LEU A 199 21.16 25.87 3.54
N GLU A 200 20.29 26.72 2.99
CA GLU A 200 19.92 28.00 3.59
C GLU A 200 19.27 27.79 4.96
N TRP A 201 19.40 28.77 5.85
CA TRP A 201 18.87 28.67 7.22
C TRP A 201 17.36 28.39 7.27
N LYS A 202 16.59 28.92 6.31
CA LYS A 202 15.15 28.66 6.20
C LYS A 202 14.84 27.20 5.88
N ASP A 203 15.63 26.57 5.02
CA ASP A 203 15.44 25.17 4.65
C ASP A 203 15.90 24.22 5.77
N LYS A 204 16.95 24.60 6.51
CA LYS A 204 17.36 23.89 7.73
C LYS A 204 16.25 23.88 8.79
N LEU A 205 15.54 25.01 8.96
CA LEU A 205 14.43 25.11 9.89
C LEU A 205 13.26 24.20 9.47
N ASN A 206 12.97 24.09 8.17
CA ASN A 206 11.93 23.20 7.64
C ASN A 206 12.22 21.70 7.84
N ILE A 207 13.47 21.31 8.11
CA ILE A 207 13.83 19.92 8.45
C ILE A 207 13.55 19.60 9.92
N LEU A 208 13.50 20.63 10.78
CA LEU A 208 13.32 20.50 12.23
C LEU A 208 11.85 20.54 12.69
N ILE A 209 10.93 20.98 11.81
CA ILE A 209 9.50 21.18 12.07
C ILE A 209 8.71 20.07 11.38
#